data_AF-A0A3M5X9Y7-F1
#
_entry.id   AF-A0A3M5X9Y7-F1
#
_cell.length_a   1.000
_cell.length_b   1.000
_cell.length_c   1.000
_cell.angle_alpha   90.00
_cell.angle_beta   90.00
_cell.angle_gamma   90.00
#
_symmetry.space_group_name_H-M   'P 1'
#
loop_
_entity.id
_entity.type
_entity.pdbx_description
1 polymer ?
#
loop_
_entity_poly.entity_id
_entity_poly.type
_entity_poly.pdbx_seq_one_letter_code
_entity_poly.pdbx_strand_id
1 'polypeptide(L)' 'MGRRFLPKKIGIDGDKRVDVIDLKVQPELVGSLRKKPGIYPAYHINKEHWITLLLNGPLGAEEIHSLIEDSFN' A
#
# COMPACT_ATOMS: atom_id res chain seq x y z
N MET A 1 -4.52 8.32 -0.27
CA MET A 1 -5.69 8.39 -1.19
C MET A 1 -6.24 6.99 -1.40
N GLY A 2 -7.50 6.72 -1.06
CA GLY A 2 -8.12 5.39 -1.23
C GLY A 2 -8.62 5.16 -2.65
N ARG A 3 -8.37 3.97 -3.23
CA ARG A 3 -8.80 3.62 -4.59
C ARG A 3 -9.27 2.17 -4.63
N ARG A 4 -10.24 1.89 -5.52
CA ARG A 4 -10.73 0.54 -5.79
C ARG A 4 -10.52 0.18 -7.26
N PHE A 5 -9.78 -0.89 -7.54
CA PHE A 5 -9.48 -1.29 -8.93
C PHE A 5 -9.16 -2.78 -9.08
N LEU A 6 -8.94 -3.23 -10.33
CA LEU A 6 -8.56 -4.62 -10.61
C LEU A 6 -7.09 -4.91 -10.21
N PRO A 7 -6.80 -6.02 -9.51
CA PRO A 7 -5.48 -6.36 -8.93
C PRO A 7 -4.31 -6.28 -9.92
N LYS A 8 -4.57 -6.53 -11.22
CA LYS A 8 -3.58 -6.42 -12.31
C LYS A 8 -2.86 -5.08 -12.36
N LYS A 9 -3.49 -4.00 -11.87
CA LYS A 9 -2.89 -2.65 -11.82
C LYS A 9 -1.72 -2.53 -10.84
N ILE A 10 -1.65 -3.39 -9.83
CA ILE A 10 -0.53 -3.49 -8.88
C ILE A 10 0.28 -4.78 -9.07
N GLY A 11 0.08 -5.47 -10.20
CA GLY A 11 0.83 -6.67 -10.56
C GLY A 11 0.37 -7.95 -9.86
N ILE A 12 -0.87 -8.00 -9.36
CA ILE A 12 -1.45 -9.19 -8.75
C ILE A 12 -2.47 -9.81 -9.70
N ASP A 13 -2.50 -11.13 -9.79
CA ASP A 13 -3.55 -11.85 -10.51
C ASP A 13 -4.87 -11.89 -9.72
N GLY A 14 -5.97 -11.62 -10.42
CA GLY A 14 -7.31 -11.70 -9.85
C GLY A 14 -8.31 -10.85 -10.61
N ASP A 15 -9.55 -11.35 -10.66
CA ASP A 15 -10.67 -10.69 -11.35
C ASP A 15 -11.60 -9.93 -10.40
N LYS A 16 -11.35 -10.03 -9.08
CA LYS A 16 -12.09 -9.30 -8.05
C LYS A 16 -11.42 -7.97 -7.78
N ARG A 17 -12.22 -6.89 -7.73
CA ARG A 17 -11.72 -5.57 -7.33
C ARG A 17 -11.13 -5.62 -5.92
N VAL A 18 -10.01 -4.94 -5.75
CA VAL A 18 -9.34 -4.75 -4.47
C VAL A 18 -9.44 -3.30 -4.03
N ASP A 19 -9.52 -3.11 -2.72
CA ASP A 19 -9.43 -1.79 -2.09
C ASP A 19 -7.99 -1.57 -1.64
N VAL A 20 -7.44 -0.44 -2.05
CA VAL A 20 -6.07 -0.05 -1.72
C VAL A 20 -6.01 1.38 -1.22
N ILE A 21 -4.96 1.69 -0.46
CA ILE A 21 -4.66 3.05 -0.04
C ILE A 21 -3.20 3.38 -0.32
N ASP A 22 -2.97 4.53 -0.94
CA ASP A 22 -1.63 5.10 -1.06
C ASP A 22 -1.31 5.92 0.19
N LEU A 23 -0.20 5.59 0.85
CA LEU A 23 0.34 6.27 2.02
C LEU A 23 1.72 6.86 1.72
N LYS A 24 1.97 8.04 2.27
CA LYS A 24 3.27 8.68 2.21
C LYS A 24 4.12 8.14 3.34
N VAL A 25 5.35 7.75 3.05
CA VAL A 25 6.29 7.21 4.03
C VAL A 25 7.67 7.80 3.80
N GLN A 26 8.52 7.71 4.82
CA GLN A 26 9.92 8.12 4.67
C GLN A 26 10.64 7.21 3.66
N PRO A 27 11.47 7.76 2.76
CA PRO A 27 12.14 6.96 1.71
C PRO A 27 12.94 5.77 2.23
N GLU A 28 13.56 5.93 3.40
CA GLU A 28 14.33 4.88 4.07
C GLU A 28 13.47 3.68 4.51
N LEU A 29 12.18 3.91 4.77
CA LEU A 29 11.24 2.87 5.18
C LEU A 29 10.60 2.14 3.99
N VAL A 30 10.54 2.75 2.80
CA VAL A 30 9.91 2.17 1.60
C VAL A 30 10.45 0.78 1.30
N GLY A 31 11.77 0.62 1.32
CA GLY A 31 12.42 -0.66 1.01
C GLY A 31 12.07 -1.76 2.00
N SER A 32 12.02 -1.45 3.29
CA SER A 32 11.67 -2.40 4.36
C SER A 32 10.18 -2.74 4.35
N LEU A 33 9.31 -1.74 4.18
CA LEU A 33 7.85 -1.94 4.14
C LEU A 33 7.44 -2.80 2.94
N ARG A 34 8.04 -2.60 1.77
CA ARG A 34 7.76 -3.40 0.56
C ARG A 34 8.15 -4.89 0.68
N LYS A 35 8.91 -5.29 1.70
CA LYS A 35 9.17 -6.71 1.98
C LYS A 35 8.00 -7.39 2.69
N LYS A 36 7.08 -6.62 3.27
CA LYS A 36 5.90 -7.17 3.95
C LYS A 36 4.83 -7.56 2.93
N PRO A 37 4.15 -8.70 3.14
CA PRO A 37 3.05 -9.10 2.27
C PRO A 37 1.89 -8.10 2.38
N GLY A 38 1.26 -7.77 1.25
CA GLY A 38 0.19 -6.77 1.21
C GLY A 38 0.65 -5.32 0.99
N ILE A 39 1.96 -5.07 0.93
CA ILE A 39 2.53 -3.75 0.61
C ILE A 39 3.15 -3.78 -0.78
N TYR A 40 2.72 -2.85 -1.64
CA TYR A 40 3.10 -2.79 -3.04
C TYR A 40 3.76 -1.45 -3.39
N PRO A 41 4.53 -1.40 -4.49
CA PRO A 41 5.04 -0.13 -5.02
C PRO A 41 3.88 0.83 -5.33
N ALA A 42 4.09 2.12 -5.06
CA ALA A 42 3.07 3.13 -5.26
C ALA A 42 2.48 3.13 -6.69
N TYR A 43 1.15 3.22 -6.79
CA TYR A 43 0.43 3.24 -8.05
C TYR A 43 0.17 4.70 -8.53
N HIS A 44 0.88 5.12 -9.58
CA HIS A 44 0.84 6.45 -10.26
C HIS A 44 1.57 7.63 -9.59
N ILE A 45 2.20 7.44 -8.43
CA ILE A 45 2.87 8.50 -7.64
C ILE A 45 4.35 8.17 -7.43
N ASN A 46 5.13 9.08 -6.83
CA ASN A 46 6.57 8.87 -6.61
C ASN A 46 6.80 7.63 -5.73
N LYS A 47 7.40 6.58 -6.31
CA LYS A 47 7.63 5.28 -5.66
C LYS A 47 8.70 5.30 -4.58
N GLU A 48 9.43 6.40 -4.43
CA GLU A 48 10.44 6.61 -3.39
C GLU A 48 9.85 7.16 -2.09
N HIS A 49 8.64 7.73 -2.13
CA HIS A 49 8.01 8.36 -0.97
C HIS A 49 6.64 7.78 -0.63
N TRP A 50 6.16 6.85 -1.45
CA TRP A 50 4.81 6.33 -1.33
C TRP A 50 4.79 4.81 -1.46
N ILE A 51 3.83 4.20 -0.79
CA ILE A 51 3.52 2.78 -0.87
C ILE A 51 2.02 2.59 -1.05
N THR A 52 1.63 1.49 -1.68
CA THR A 52 0.22 1.10 -1.83
C THR A 52 -0.06 -0.09 -0.91
N LEU A 53 -0.96 0.09 0.05
CA LEU A 53 -1.42 -0.99 0.94
C LEU A 53 -2.66 -1.67 0.36
N LEU A 54 -2.70 -3.00 0.41
CA LEU A 54 -3.87 -3.81 0.07
C LEU A 54 -4.74 -4.03 1.31
N LEU A 55 -5.91 -3.40 1.36
CA LEU A 55 -6.81 -3.46 2.52
C LEU A 55 -7.50 -4.82 2.68
N ASN A 56 -7.75 -5.51 1.57
CA ASN A 56 -8.28 -6.89 1.56
C ASN A 56 -7.14 -7.93 1.65
N GLY A 57 -5.96 -7.50 2.08
CA GLY A 57 -4.74 -8.29 2.08
C GLY A 57 -4.44 -8.94 3.44
N PRO A 58 -3.21 -9.43 3.61
CA PRO A 58 -2.78 -10.10 4.84
C PRO A 58 -2.39 -9.13 5.97
N LEU A 59 -2.41 -7.81 5.72
CA LEU A 59 -2.10 -6.81 6.74
C LEU A 59 -3.21 -6.76 7.81
N GLY A 60 -2.82 -6.75 9.07
CA GLY A 60 -3.73 -6.55 10.19
C GLY A 60 -4.21 -5.11 10.29
N ALA A 61 -5.39 -4.89 10.89
CA ALA A 61 -5.97 -3.55 11.08
C ALA A 61 -5.05 -2.63 11.90
N GLU A 62 -4.45 -3.13 12.98
CA GLU A 62 -3.50 -2.38 13.82
C GLU A 62 -2.28 -1.88 13.03
N GLU A 63 -1.74 -2.72 12.15
CA GLU A 63 -0.59 -2.36 11.32
C GLU A 63 -0.98 -1.30 10.27
N ILE A 64 -2.17 -1.43 9.69
CA ILE A 64 -2.70 -0.42 8.76
C ILE A 64 -2.89 0.92 9.50
N HIS A 65 -3.45 0.92 10.71
CA HIS A 65 -3.65 2.13 11.50
C HIS A 65 -2.32 2.80 11.85
N SER A 66 -1.31 2.04 12.30
CA SER A 66 0.02 2.57 12.59
C SER A 66 0.66 3.21 11.35
N LEU A 67 0.57 2.58 10.18
CA LEU A 67 1.10 3.15 8.93
C LEU A 67 0.36 4.43 8.49
N ILE A 68 -0.94 4.52 8.78
CA ILE A 68 -1.73 5.73 8.51
C ILE A 68 -1.29 6.88 9.43
N GLU A 69 -1.08 6.59 10.71
CA GLU A 69 -0.61 7.57 11.69
C GLU A 69 0.79 8.09 11.33
N ASP A 70 1.71 7.20 10.96
CA ASP A 70 3.04 7.55 10.45
C ASP A 70 2.99 8.42 9.18
N SER A 71 1.98 8.25 8.34
CA SER A 71 1.81 9.04 7.11
C SER A 71 1.23 10.44 7.34
N PHE A 72 0.60 10.69 8.49
CA PHE A 72 -0.04 11.97 8.81
C PHE A 72 0.91 12.95 9.52
N ASN A 73 1.88 12.42 10.25
CA ASN A 73 2.96 13.19 10.91
C ASN A 73 4.06 13.62 9.92
#